data_AF-A0A4W5N3Q4-F1
#
_entry.id   AF-A0A4W5N3Q4-F1
#
_cell.length_a   1.000
_cell.length_b   1.000
_cell.length_c   1.000
_cell.angle_alpha   90.00
_cell.angle_beta   90.00
_cell.angle_gamma   90.00
#
_symmetry.space_group_name_H-M   'P 1'
#
loop_
_entity.id
_entity.type
_entity.pdbx_description
1 polymer ?
#
loop_
_entity_poly.entity_id
_entity_poly.type
_entity_poly.pdbx_seq_one_letter_code
_entity_poly.pdbx_strand_id
1 'polypeptide(L)'
;MGSVTLRYFCYGCLFTSVTWSVLLFLYFSLGQDGGRPTFRYVPIQGPQAHRFQPRFSKGPGGGPEHGITAVPAAGAGGNKQADLSPEMGMIFNEQDQEVRDMGYHKHAFNVLISNRLGYHRDLRDTRDDKCRDMIYPLSLPAASVVICFFNEAFSALLRTVHSVLDRTPAYLLHEIILVDDSSELADLKEDLDSYVQQHKLQVKVKVVRNEKREGLIRGRMIGASHATGEVLVFLDSHCEVNEAWLQPLLAPIQRDRKTVVCPVIDIISADTLAYSPSPIVRGGFNWGLHFKWDTVPASELNSPDGAVGSIRSPTMAGGLFAMDRKYFNELGQYDSGMDIWGGENLEISFRIWMCGGQLLIIPCSRVGHIFRKRRPYGSPGGQDTMAHNSLRLAHVWMDEYKEQYLNLRPELRERAYGDISERQAVRQRLQCRSFKWYLDTIYPEMQVASPHNKPQQPVFVNKGLRRPKVLQRGRLRNLQADKCLVAQGRSTQKGGAVVLRSCDTHNPEQEWAYDEEHELILAGLLCLDMSEIRSSDPPRLMKCHGSGGSQQWTLGKSNRLYQVSVGQCLAVVDPISPKGYVATAICNGSQSQQWQLEG
;
A
#
# COMPACT_ATOMS: atom_id res chain seq x y z
N MET A 1 45.37 35.34 22.56
CA MET A 1 44.17 34.80 23.23
C MET A 1 43.87 33.35 22.82
N GLY A 2 44.85 32.42 22.84
CA GLY A 2 44.64 31.03 22.39
C GLY A 2 44.88 29.94 23.45
N SER A 3 45.49 30.26 24.59
CA SER A 3 45.94 29.27 25.58
C SER A 3 44.85 28.88 26.60
N VAL A 4 43.90 29.77 26.87
CA VAL A 4 42.86 29.57 27.89
C VAL A 4 41.73 28.68 27.37
N THR A 5 41.28 28.92 26.14
CA THR A 5 40.18 28.17 25.52
C THR A 5 40.54 26.71 25.26
N LEU A 6 41.80 26.43 24.87
CA LEU A 6 42.28 25.07 24.67
C LEU A 6 42.36 24.30 26.00
N ARG A 7 42.75 24.96 27.10
CA ARG A 7 42.76 24.33 28.43
C ARG A 7 41.35 23.94 28.88
N TYR A 8 40.36 24.80 28.72
CA TYR A 8 38.98 24.49 29.08
C TYR A 8 38.36 23.41 28.17
N PHE A 9 38.70 23.38 26.90
CA PHE A 9 38.29 22.30 25.99
C PHE A 9 38.89 20.95 26.42
N CYS A 10 40.18 20.91 26.75
CA CYS A 10 40.83 19.69 27.25
C CYS A 10 40.25 19.24 28.60
N TYR A 11 39.93 20.16 29.52
CA TYR A 11 39.24 19.82 30.77
C TYR A 11 37.83 19.28 30.53
N GLY A 12 37.11 19.82 29.56
CA GLY A 12 35.80 19.31 29.15
C GLY A 12 35.87 17.87 28.63
N CYS A 13 36.81 17.59 27.73
CA CYS A 13 37.03 16.23 27.20
C CYS A 13 37.49 15.24 28.28
N LEU A 14 38.32 15.68 29.22
CA LEU A 14 38.78 14.83 30.32
C LEU A 14 37.62 14.50 31.28
N PHE A 15 36.79 15.50 31.60
CA PHE A 15 35.64 15.33 32.49
C PHE A 15 34.61 14.38 31.90
N THR A 16 34.28 14.51 30.60
CA THR A 16 33.32 13.64 29.91
C THR A 16 33.83 12.21 29.79
N SER A 17 35.12 12.03 29.54
CA SER A 17 35.75 10.70 29.47
C SER A 17 35.74 9.99 30.84
N VAL A 18 36.03 10.72 31.93
CA VAL A 18 35.96 10.19 33.29
C VAL A 18 34.51 9.84 33.68
N THR A 19 33.53 10.68 33.35
CA THR A 19 32.11 10.39 33.67
C THR A 19 31.61 9.15 32.94
N TRP A 20 31.93 8.99 31.65
CA TRP A 20 31.57 7.78 30.90
C TRP A 20 32.26 6.53 31.42
N SER A 21 33.52 6.63 31.84
CA SER A 21 34.27 5.52 32.42
C SER A 21 33.68 5.07 33.76
N VAL A 22 33.25 6.02 34.61
CA VAL A 22 32.58 5.71 35.88
C VAL A 22 31.20 5.10 35.65
N LEU A 23 30.41 5.59 34.69
CA LEU A 23 29.10 5.02 34.36
C LEU A 23 29.22 3.59 33.80
N LEU A 24 30.19 3.34 32.93
CA LEU A 24 30.47 2.00 32.42
C LEU A 24 30.97 1.08 33.54
N PHE A 25 31.85 1.56 34.41
CA PHE A 25 32.30 0.80 35.57
C PHE A 25 31.14 0.43 36.49
N LEU A 26 30.25 1.38 36.83
CA LEU A 26 29.06 1.09 37.63
C LEU A 26 28.12 0.10 36.94
N TYR A 27 27.90 0.24 35.62
CA TYR A 27 27.09 -0.69 34.84
C TYR A 27 27.64 -2.12 34.87
N PHE A 28 28.96 -2.28 34.71
CA PHE A 28 29.59 -3.60 34.72
C PHE A 28 29.78 -4.17 36.13
N SER A 29 30.15 -3.35 37.12
CA SER A 29 30.32 -3.77 38.52
C SER A 29 28.99 -4.10 39.20
N LEU A 30 27.89 -3.42 38.85
CA LEU A 30 26.55 -3.76 39.33
C LEU A 30 25.89 -4.87 38.48
N GLY A 31 26.45 -5.18 37.31
CA GLY A 31 25.96 -6.21 36.40
C GLY A 31 26.64 -7.59 36.53
N GLN A 32 27.64 -7.75 37.41
CA GLN A 32 28.45 -8.97 37.49
C GLN A 32 28.29 -9.84 38.74
N ASP A 33 27.31 -9.61 39.61
CA ASP A 33 26.98 -10.59 40.66
C ASP A 33 25.99 -11.64 40.13
N GLY A 34 26.52 -12.55 39.32
CA GLY A 34 25.87 -13.79 38.92
C GLY A 34 26.25 -14.96 39.85
N GLY A 35 25.41 -15.23 40.86
CA GLY A 35 25.47 -16.46 41.67
C GLY A 35 24.39 -16.55 42.75
N ARG A 36 23.23 -17.15 42.42
CA ARG A 36 22.04 -17.45 43.26
C ARG A 36 22.31 -17.70 44.77
N PRO A 37 21.44 -17.24 45.70
CA PRO A 37 20.27 -18.06 46.09
C PRO A 37 18.97 -17.30 46.43
N THR A 38 17.90 -18.09 46.49
CA THR A 38 16.46 -17.88 46.68
C THR A 38 16.00 -17.23 47.99
N PHE A 39 15.00 -16.33 47.94
CA PHE A 39 13.86 -16.19 48.87
C PHE A 39 12.74 -15.42 48.14
N ARG A 40 11.66 -16.04 47.63
CA ARG A 40 10.40 -16.47 48.27
C ARG A 40 9.58 -15.35 48.94
N TYR A 41 8.30 -15.31 48.54
CA TYR A 41 7.15 -14.46 48.95
C TYR A 41 7.10 -13.10 48.23
N VAL A 42 6.17 -12.82 47.30
CA VAL A 42 4.70 -12.64 47.45
C VAL A 42 4.00 -12.90 46.07
N PRO A 43 2.72 -13.32 46.01
CA PRO A 43 2.24 -14.35 45.08
C PRO A 43 1.55 -13.82 43.82
N ILE A 44 1.79 -14.50 42.69
CA ILE A 44 0.91 -14.49 41.51
C ILE A 44 0.53 -15.95 41.25
N GLN A 45 -0.70 -16.32 41.60
CA GLN A 45 -1.30 -17.55 41.12
C GLN A 45 -1.72 -17.33 39.66
N GLY A 46 -0.93 -17.84 38.72
CA GLY A 46 -1.37 -18.15 37.37
C GLY A 46 -1.33 -19.66 37.18
N PRO A 47 -2.40 -20.33 36.70
CA PRO A 47 -2.29 -21.71 36.29
C PRO A 47 -1.71 -21.78 34.86
N GLN A 48 -0.49 -22.31 34.81
CA GLN A 48 0.06 -23.24 33.81
C GLN A 48 -0.17 -22.98 32.31
N ALA A 49 0.96 -22.77 31.64
CA ALA A 49 1.12 -22.87 30.20
C ALA A 49 0.65 -24.24 29.67
N HIS A 50 -0.44 -24.24 28.91
CA HIS A 50 -0.76 -25.33 28.00
C HIS A 50 -0.23 -24.99 26.60
N ARG A 51 0.69 -25.82 26.12
CA ARG A 51 1.00 -26.02 24.69
C ARG A 51 -0.33 -26.15 23.93
N PHE A 52 -0.69 -25.16 23.12
CA PHE A 52 -1.90 -25.23 22.30
C PHE A 52 -1.57 -25.92 20.97
N GLN A 53 -2.07 -27.14 20.82
CA GLN A 53 -2.34 -27.75 19.51
C GLN A 53 -3.70 -27.23 19.03
N PRO A 54 -3.85 -26.77 17.76
CA PRO A 54 -5.14 -26.37 17.23
C PRO A 54 -6.03 -27.60 17.07
N ARG A 55 -7.15 -27.63 17.81
CA ARG A 55 -8.15 -28.70 17.74
C ARG A 55 -9.08 -28.43 16.56
N PHE A 56 -8.89 -29.17 15.49
CA PHE A 56 -9.85 -29.33 14.39
C PHE A 56 -11.20 -29.81 14.93
N SER A 57 -12.28 -29.12 14.57
CA SER A 57 -13.65 -29.60 14.76
C SER A 57 -13.97 -30.69 13.75
N LYS A 58 -13.80 -31.95 14.14
CA LYS A 58 -14.52 -33.08 13.53
C LYS A 58 -15.98 -33.02 13.99
N GLY A 59 -16.92 -32.95 13.06
CA GLY A 59 -18.33 -33.19 13.37
C GLY A 59 -18.57 -34.63 13.81
N PRO A 60 -19.61 -34.89 14.62
CA PRO A 60 -20.23 -36.20 14.69
C PRO A 60 -21.68 -36.15 14.20
N GLY A 61 -22.06 -37.11 13.37
CA GLY A 61 -23.45 -37.35 13.02
C GLY A 61 -24.22 -38.05 14.16
N GLY A 62 -25.56 -37.94 14.08
CA GLY A 62 -26.49 -38.96 14.61
C GLY A 62 -27.46 -38.58 15.74
N GLY A 63 -28.39 -37.64 15.50
CA GLY A 63 -29.78 -37.54 16.05
C GLY A 63 -30.05 -37.49 17.57
N PRO A 64 -31.31 -37.25 18.03
CA PRO A 64 -32.53 -36.88 17.32
C PRO A 64 -33.04 -35.44 17.62
N GLU A 65 -34.01 -35.04 16.81
CA GLU A 65 -34.73 -33.77 16.74
C GLU A 65 -35.20 -33.18 18.08
N HIS A 66 -35.08 -31.86 18.26
CA HIS A 66 -36.18 -30.98 18.72
C HIS A 66 -35.92 -29.53 18.27
N GLY A 67 -36.94 -28.94 17.66
CA GLY A 67 -36.83 -27.81 16.76
C GLY A 67 -36.64 -26.46 17.44
N ILE A 68 -35.82 -25.62 16.79
CA ILE A 68 -35.94 -24.17 16.86
C ILE A 68 -35.87 -23.66 15.42
N THR A 69 -36.94 -22.96 15.06
CA THR A 69 -37.36 -22.45 13.76
C THR A 69 -36.28 -21.68 12.99
N ALA A 70 -36.04 -22.12 11.75
CA ALA A 70 -35.34 -21.37 10.72
C ALA A 70 -36.17 -20.14 10.30
N VAL A 71 -35.53 -18.97 10.23
CA VAL A 71 -36.08 -17.78 9.57
C VAL A 71 -35.77 -17.89 8.07
N PRO A 72 -36.72 -17.68 7.15
CA PRO A 72 -36.53 -17.98 5.73
C PRO A 72 -35.67 -16.95 5.03
N ALA A 73 -34.96 -17.42 4.00
CA ALA A 73 -34.35 -16.61 2.97
C ALA A 73 -35.41 -15.75 2.25
N ALA A 74 -35.26 -14.43 2.32
CA ALA A 74 -35.78 -13.50 1.32
C ALA A 74 -34.62 -13.24 0.34
N GLY A 75 -34.74 -13.44 -0.96
CA GLY A 75 -35.83 -13.00 -1.81
C GLY A 75 -35.45 -11.64 -2.40
N ALA A 76 -34.99 -11.67 -3.66
CA ALA A 76 -34.58 -10.58 -4.55
C ALA A 76 -35.01 -9.13 -4.20
N GLY A 77 -34.04 -8.21 -4.25
CA GLY A 77 -34.29 -6.77 -4.34
C GLY A 77 -33.36 -5.91 -3.51
N GLY A 78 -32.35 -5.31 -4.16
CA GLY A 78 -31.56 -4.20 -3.61
C GLY A 78 -30.06 -4.47 -3.51
N ASN A 79 -29.28 -3.77 -4.34
CA ASN A 79 -27.84 -3.56 -4.17
C ASN A 79 -27.58 -2.97 -2.77
N LYS A 80 -27.42 -3.82 -1.75
CA LYS A 80 -26.76 -3.42 -0.50
C LYS A 80 -25.26 -3.49 -0.78
N GLN A 81 -24.63 -2.32 -0.83
CA GLN A 81 -23.18 -2.15 -0.84
C GLN A 81 -22.52 -3.17 0.08
N ALA A 82 -21.58 -3.96 -0.44
CA ALA A 82 -20.64 -4.72 0.36
C ALA A 82 -19.61 -3.77 0.99
N ASP A 83 -20.08 -2.72 1.66
CA ASP A 83 -19.22 -1.79 2.37
C ASP A 83 -18.80 -2.45 3.68
N LEU A 84 -17.49 -2.46 3.92
CA LEU A 84 -16.93 -2.98 5.16
C LEU A 84 -17.53 -2.21 6.34
N SER A 85 -17.95 -2.93 7.39
CA SER A 85 -18.41 -2.28 8.61
C SER A 85 -17.33 -1.32 9.13
N PRO A 86 -17.67 -0.05 9.45
CA PRO A 86 -16.73 0.89 10.05
C PRO A 86 -16.06 0.36 11.32
N GLU A 87 -16.72 -0.59 12.00
CA GLU A 87 -16.25 -1.20 13.24
C GLU A 87 -15.23 -2.33 13.02
N MET A 88 -14.96 -2.76 11.78
CA MET A 88 -13.96 -3.80 11.47
C MET A 88 -12.57 -3.45 12.00
N GLY A 89 -12.23 -2.17 12.02
CA GLY A 89 -10.97 -1.64 12.56
C GLY A 89 -10.99 -1.35 14.06
N MET A 90 -12.13 -1.52 14.73
CA MET A 90 -12.28 -1.11 16.12
C MET A 90 -11.43 -2.00 17.05
N ILE A 91 -10.65 -1.36 17.90
CA ILE A 91 -9.85 -2.01 18.93
C ILE A 91 -10.76 -2.26 20.14
N PHE A 92 -10.88 -3.52 20.55
CA PHE A 92 -11.68 -3.90 21.73
C PHE A 92 -10.82 -4.22 22.95
N ASN A 93 -9.53 -4.52 22.76
CA ASN A 93 -8.60 -4.90 23.82
C ASN A 93 -7.15 -4.58 23.42
N GLU A 94 -6.21 -4.78 24.35
CA GLU A 94 -4.78 -4.53 24.11
C GLU A 94 -4.20 -5.42 23.00
N GLN A 95 -4.67 -6.66 22.86
CA GLN A 95 -4.21 -7.57 21.81
C GLN A 95 -4.58 -7.06 20.40
N ASP A 96 -5.78 -6.52 20.20
CA ASP A 96 -6.17 -5.88 18.95
C ASP A 96 -5.24 -4.69 18.62
N GLN A 97 -4.92 -3.89 19.65
CA GLN A 97 -4.03 -2.74 19.51
C GLN A 97 -2.62 -3.18 19.09
N GLU A 98 -2.08 -4.21 19.73
CA GLU A 98 -0.78 -4.78 19.38
C GLU A 98 -0.76 -5.30 17.94
N VAL A 99 -1.78 -6.05 17.51
CA VAL A 99 -1.87 -6.57 16.13
C VAL A 99 -1.92 -5.43 15.11
N ARG A 100 -2.70 -4.38 15.39
CA ARG A 100 -2.78 -3.19 14.55
C ARG A 100 -1.42 -2.48 14.46
N ASP A 101 -0.85 -2.11 15.61
CA ASP A 101 0.37 -1.31 15.69
C ASP A 101 1.57 -2.06 15.09
N MET A 102 1.72 -3.35 15.40
CA MET A 102 2.72 -4.22 14.76
C MET A 102 2.48 -4.38 13.26
N GLY A 103 1.22 -4.45 12.84
CA GLY A 103 0.82 -4.46 11.42
C GLY A 103 1.31 -3.24 10.66
N TYR A 104 1.03 -2.04 11.16
CA TYR A 104 1.53 -0.80 10.56
C TYR A 104 3.04 -0.68 10.63
N HIS A 105 3.68 -1.17 11.70
CA HIS A 105 5.12 -1.14 11.84
C HIS A 105 5.82 -2.08 10.84
N LYS A 106 5.34 -3.32 10.69
CA LYS A 106 5.98 -4.34 9.82
C LYS A 106 5.56 -4.24 8.37
N HIS A 107 4.29 -3.97 8.10
CA HIS A 107 3.69 -4.10 6.76
C HIS A 107 3.15 -2.79 6.18
N ALA A 108 3.10 -1.71 6.99
CA ALA A 108 2.62 -0.39 6.57
C ALA A 108 1.14 -0.35 6.11
N PHE A 109 0.30 -1.23 6.68
CA PHE A 109 -1.15 -1.21 6.54
C PHE A 109 -1.81 -1.90 7.76
N ASN A 110 -3.14 -1.78 7.87
CA ASN A 110 -3.92 -2.30 8.99
C ASN A 110 -4.12 -3.83 8.92
N VAL A 111 -3.18 -4.58 9.49
CA VAL A 111 -3.24 -6.05 9.54
C VAL A 111 -4.38 -6.58 10.41
N LEU A 112 -4.84 -5.82 11.42
CA LEU A 112 -5.98 -6.21 12.25
C LEU A 112 -7.24 -6.40 11.39
N ILE A 113 -7.57 -5.40 10.56
CA ILE A 113 -8.69 -5.48 9.63
C ILE A 113 -8.47 -6.62 8.63
N SER A 114 -7.25 -6.74 8.09
CA SER A 114 -6.91 -7.81 7.17
C SER A 114 -7.15 -9.21 7.77
N ASN A 115 -6.77 -9.44 9.02
CA ASN A 115 -6.99 -10.73 9.66
C ASN A 115 -8.50 -11.00 9.87
N ARG A 116 -9.27 -9.99 10.28
CA ARG A 116 -10.73 -10.11 10.49
C ARG A 116 -11.52 -10.32 9.20
N LEU A 117 -11.05 -9.78 8.08
CA LEU A 117 -11.66 -9.99 6.76
C LEU A 117 -11.56 -11.44 6.26
N GLY A 118 -10.58 -12.19 6.76
CA GLY A 118 -10.25 -13.50 6.22
C GLY A 118 -9.64 -13.43 4.82
N TYR A 119 -9.64 -14.58 4.14
CA TYR A 119 -9.01 -14.75 2.82
C TYR A 119 -10.02 -14.73 1.67
N HIS A 120 -11.31 -14.90 1.97
CA HIS A 120 -12.41 -14.86 1.02
C HIS A 120 -13.33 -13.70 1.40
N ARG A 121 -13.54 -12.77 0.48
CA ARG A 121 -14.55 -11.72 0.61
C ARG A 121 -15.10 -11.35 -0.75
N ASP A 122 -16.37 -10.99 -0.78
CA ASP A 122 -16.99 -10.46 -1.99
C ASP A 122 -16.50 -9.04 -2.27
N LEU A 123 -16.38 -8.71 -3.56
CA LEU A 123 -16.01 -7.38 -4.01
C LEU A 123 -17.13 -6.83 -4.89
N ARG A 124 -17.31 -5.51 -4.83
CA ARG A 124 -18.16 -4.83 -5.79
C ARG A 124 -17.49 -4.87 -7.17
N ASP A 125 -18.28 -5.17 -8.19
CA ASP A 125 -17.85 -4.98 -9.58
C ASP A 125 -17.70 -3.48 -9.87
N THR A 126 -16.44 -3.03 -9.98
CA THR A 126 -16.05 -1.63 -10.22
C THR A 126 -15.86 -1.30 -11.69
N ARG A 127 -16.08 -2.26 -12.60
CA ARG A 127 -15.96 -2.05 -14.03
C ARG A 127 -17.08 -1.15 -14.54
N ASP A 128 -16.87 -0.54 -15.70
CA ASP A 128 -17.92 0.16 -16.42
C ASP A 128 -19.03 -0.84 -16.80
N ASP A 129 -20.30 -0.42 -16.78
CA ASP A 129 -21.42 -1.32 -17.06
C ASP A 129 -21.29 -1.97 -18.45
N LYS A 130 -20.69 -1.28 -19.43
CA LYS A 130 -20.44 -1.84 -20.77
C LYS A 130 -19.46 -3.03 -20.75
N CYS A 131 -18.59 -3.13 -19.75
CA CYS A 131 -17.67 -4.27 -19.61
C CYS A 131 -18.41 -5.56 -19.27
N ARG A 132 -19.62 -5.49 -18.69
CA ARG A 132 -20.41 -6.68 -18.33
C ARG A 132 -20.99 -7.35 -19.56
N ASP A 133 -21.25 -6.58 -20.61
CA ASP A 133 -21.81 -7.07 -21.87
C ASP A 133 -20.72 -7.58 -22.85
N MET A 134 -19.44 -7.46 -22.47
CA MET A 134 -18.32 -7.90 -23.30
C MET A 134 -18.23 -9.43 -23.35
N ILE A 135 -18.21 -9.97 -24.56
CA ILE A 135 -18.05 -11.40 -24.82
C ILE A 135 -16.61 -11.66 -25.27
N TYR A 136 -15.96 -12.60 -24.59
CA TYR A 136 -14.59 -13.03 -24.92
C TYR A 136 -14.61 -14.42 -25.56
N PRO A 137 -13.64 -14.74 -26.45
CA PRO A 137 -13.50 -16.09 -27.00
C PRO A 137 -13.38 -17.14 -25.89
N LEU A 138 -13.96 -18.33 -26.10
CA LEU A 138 -13.83 -19.43 -25.13
C LEU A 138 -12.41 -20.01 -25.13
N SER A 139 -11.76 -20.05 -26.29
CA SER A 139 -10.42 -20.61 -26.48
C SER A 139 -9.32 -19.56 -26.24
N LEU A 140 -9.26 -18.98 -25.04
CA LEU A 140 -8.16 -18.08 -24.65
C LEU A 140 -6.94 -18.87 -24.14
N PRO A 141 -5.72 -18.32 -24.27
CA PRO A 141 -4.50 -18.99 -23.79
C PRO A 141 -4.49 -19.13 -22.27
N ALA A 142 -3.94 -20.23 -21.76
CA ALA A 142 -3.85 -20.47 -20.32
C ALA A 142 -2.74 -19.62 -19.67
N ALA A 143 -2.98 -19.11 -18.47
CA ALA A 143 -2.12 -18.16 -17.77
C ALA A 143 -1.46 -18.76 -16.52
N SER A 144 -0.15 -18.56 -16.38
CA SER A 144 0.59 -18.75 -15.12
C SER A 144 0.65 -17.42 -14.38
N VAL A 145 0.06 -17.36 -13.18
CA VAL A 145 0.09 -16.18 -12.32
C VAL A 145 1.31 -16.24 -11.42
N VAL A 146 2.20 -15.26 -11.51
CA VAL A 146 3.43 -15.17 -10.70
C VAL A 146 3.26 -14.08 -9.65
N ILE A 147 3.38 -14.49 -8.38
CA ILE A 147 3.26 -13.60 -7.21
C ILE A 147 4.56 -13.68 -6.42
N CYS A 148 5.36 -12.61 -6.48
CA CYS A 148 6.57 -12.49 -5.68
C CYS A 148 6.26 -11.81 -4.36
N PHE A 149 6.82 -12.33 -3.26
CA PHE A 149 6.62 -11.76 -1.94
C PHE A 149 7.89 -11.80 -1.09
N PHE A 150 8.01 -10.81 -0.22
CA PHE A 150 9.07 -10.72 0.80
C PHE A 150 8.44 -10.16 2.07
N ASN A 151 8.45 -10.93 3.16
CA ASN A 151 7.90 -10.54 4.46
C ASN A 151 6.44 -10.06 4.43
N GLU A 152 5.65 -10.50 3.43
CA GLU A 152 4.25 -10.09 3.30
C GLU A 152 3.39 -10.56 4.48
N ALA A 153 2.37 -9.79 4.86
CA ALA A 153 1.41 -10.23 5.85
C ALA A 153 0.66 -11.47 5.35
N PHE A 154 0.65 -12.54 6.16
CA PHE A 154 0.04 -13.82 5.80
C PHE A 154 -1.40 -13.70 5.27
N SER A 155 -2.21 -12.83 5.90
CA SER A 155 -3.60 -12.61 5.47
C SER A 155 -3.73 -11.90 4.12
N ALA A 156 -2.85 -10.96 3.78
CA ALA A 156 -2.88 -10.29 2.48
C ALA A 156 -2.39 -11.21 1.36
N LEU A 157 -1.33 -11.98 1.61
CA LEU A 157 -0.81 -12.98 0.66
C LEU A 157 -1.88 -14.01 0.30
N LEU A 158 -2.49 -14.65 1.32
CA LEU A 158 -3.50 -15.66 1.09
C LEU A 158 -4.79 -15.11 0.49
N ARG A 159 -5.18 -13.86 0.83
CA ARG A 159 -6.31 -13.21 0.16
C ARG A 159 -6.02 -12.97 -1.32
N THR A 160 -4.78 -12.62 -1.68
CA THR A 160 -4.38 -12.50 -3.10
C THR A 160 -4.52 -13.83 -3.83
N VAL A 161 -4.00 -14.91 -3.24
CA VAL A 161 -4.09 -16.27 -3.81
C VAL A 161 -5.54 -16.70 -4.00
N HIS A 162 -6.36 -16.58 -2.95
CA HIS A 162 -7.76 -16.97 -3.00
C HIS A 162 -8.59 -16.09 -3.93
N SER A 163 -8.33 -14.78 -3.97
CA SER A 163 -8.96 -13.88 -4.94
C SER A 163 -8.74 -14.34 -6.38
N VAL A 164 -7.54 -14.79 -6.73
CA VAL A 164 -7.23 -15.38 -8.05
C VAL A 164 -7.94 -16.72 -8.25
N LEU A 165 -7.90 -17.62 -7.27
CA LEU A 165 -8.54 -18.94 -7.37
C LEU A 165 -10.06 -18.83 -7.52
N ASP A 166 -10.69 -17.94 -6.76
CA ASP A 166 -12.15 -17.82 -6.67
C ASP A 166 -12.77 -17.16 -7.91
N ARG A 167 -12.06 -16.20 -8.53
CA ARG A 167 -12.58 -15.38 -9.64
C ARG A 167 -11.96 -15.66 -11.01
N THR A 168 -11.17 -16.72 -11.13
CA THR A 168 -10.56 -17.10 -12.42
C THR A 168 -11.11 -18.44 -12.89
N PRO A 169 -11.65 -18.53 -14.13
CA PRO A 169 -12.09 -19.80 -14.67
C PRO A 169 -10.97 -20.85 -14.69
N ALA A 170 -11.27 -22.05 -14.20
CA ALA A 170 -10.27 -23.10 -13.98
C ALA A 170 -9.50 -23.55 -15.24
N TYR A 171 -10.10 -23.37 -16.42
CA TYR A 171 -9.48 -23.69 -17.71
C TYR A 171 -8.51 -22.60 -18.19
N LEU A 172 -8.61 -21.37 -17.66
CA LEU A 172 -7.69 -20.26 -17.96
C LEU A 172 -6.56 -20.17 -16.95
N LEU A 173 -6.82 -20.50 -15.69
CA LEU A 173 -5.78 -20.50 -14.66
C LEU A 173 -4.94 -21.77 -14.79
N HIS A 174 -3.76 -21.68 -15.39
CA HIS A 174 -2.84 -22.81 -15.51
C HIS A 174 -2.26 -23.19 -14.14
N GLU A 175 -1.61 -22.21 -13.50
CA GLU A 175 -0.97 -22.34 -12.18
C GLU A 175 -0.77 -20.95 -11.54
N ILE A 176 -0.54 -20.94 -10.23
CA ILE A 176 -0.09 -19.80 -9.42
C ILE A 176 1.28 -20.16 -8.86
N ILE A 177 2.29 -19.34 -9.13
CA ILE A 177 3.65 -19.50 -8.65
C ILE A 177 3.92 -18.43 -7.60
N LEU A 178 4.05 -18.87 -6.36
CA LEU A 178 4.42 -18.02 -5.22
C LEU A 178 5.93 -18.03 -5.07
N VAL A 179 6.58 -16.90 -5.30
CA VAL A 179 8.04 -16.77 -5.16
C VAL A 179 8.36 -16.06 -3.84
N ASP A 180 8.83 -16.82 -2.86
CA ASP A 180 9.37 -16.31 -1.60
C ASP A 180 10.79 -15.77 -1.83
N ASP A 181 10.95 -14.46 -1.81
CA ASP A 181 12.24 -13.79 -1.98
C ASP A 181 13.06 -13.76 -0.68
N SER A 182 13.25 -14.93 -0.07
CA SER A 182 13.97 -15.12 1.18
C SER A 182 13.35 -14.38 2.37
N SER A 183 12.04 -14.48 2.57
CA SER A 183 11.34 -13.91 3.73
C SER A 183 11.92 -14.43 5.07
N GLU A 184 11.81 -13.62 6.11
CA GLU A 184 12.29 -13.89 7.47
C GLU A 184 11.16 -14.24 8.44
N LEU A 185 9.91 -13.93 8.09
CA LEU A 185 8.75 -14.22 8.94
C LEU A 185 8.46 -15.73 8.97
N ALA A 186 8.26 -16.27 10.18
CA ALA A 186 8.08 -17.71 10.40
C ALA A 186 6.80 -18.26 9.76
N ASP A 187 5.73 -17.48 9.76
CA ASP A 187 4.43 -17.82 9.16
C ASP A 187 4.50 -17.98 7.62
N LEU A 188 5.50 -17.38 6.98
CA LEU A 188 5.72 -17.52 5.54
C LEU A 188 6.54 -18.76 5.18
N LYS A 189 7.01 -19.54 6.16
CA LYS A 189 7.80 -20.76 5.96
C LYS A 189 6.91 -22.00 6.05
N GLU A 190 7.10 -22.83 7.08
CA GLU A 190 6.41 -24.11 7.25
C GLU A 190 4.88 -23.94 7.35
N ASP A 191 4.40 -22.84 7.92
CA ASP A 191 2.96 -22.56 8.05
C ASP A 191 2.31 -22.33 6.67
N LEU A 192 2.97 -21.60 5.76
CA LEU A 192 2.49 -21.42 4.39
C LEU A 192 2.47 -22.74 3.61
N ASP A 193 3.54 -23.53 3.73
CA ASP A 193 3.63 -24.83 3.05
C ASP A 193 2.54 -25.79 3.57
N SER A 194 2.35 -25.82 4.90
CA SER A 194 1.29 -26.57 5.57
C SER A 194 -0.08 -26.12 5.13
N TYR A 195 -0.32 -24.81 5.00
CA TYR A 195 -1.59 -24.26 4.54
C TYR A 195 -1.90 -24.70 3.10
N VAL A 196 -0.94 -24.56 2.18
CA VAL A 196 -1.08 -25.00 0.78
C VAL A 196 -1.41 -26.49 0.70
N GLN A 197 -0.77 -27.32 1.54
CA GLN A 197 -1.02 -28.76 1.58
C GLN A 197 -2.38 -29.12 2.19
N GLN A 198 -2.71 -28.57 3.36
CA GLN A 198 -3.94 -28.88 4.10
C GLN A 198 -5.19 -28.47 3.31
N HIS A 199 -5.13 -27.32 2.61
CA HIS A 199 -6.21 -26.83 1.75
C HIS A 199 -6.16 -27.41 0.32
N LYS A 200 -5.27 -28.38 0.05
CA LYS A 200 -5.12 -29.07 -1.25
C LYS A 200 -4.89 -28.11 -2.43
N LEU A 201 -4.26 -26.97 -2.18
CA LEU A 201 -4.00 -25.95 -3.19
C LEU A 201 -2.86 -26.34 -4.14
N GLN A 202 -2.06 -27.35 -3.80
CA GLN A 202 -0.93 -27.86 -4.59
C GLN A 202 -1.25 -28.24 -6.05
N VAL A 203 -2.54 -28.44 -6.39
CA VAL A 203 -2.98 -28.69 -7.77
C VAL A 203 -2.79 -27.47 -8.66
N LYS A 204 -2.92 -26.27 -8.09
CA LYS A 204 -2.80 -24.99 -8.81
C LYS A 204 -1.71 -24.09 -8.26
N VAL A 205 -1.25 -24.26 -7.03
CA VAL A 205 -0.32 -23.36 -6.35
C VAL A 205 1.03 -24.05 -6.14
N LYS A 206 2.10 -23.42 -6.61
CA LYS A 206 3.48 -23.85 -6.42
C LYS A 206 4.27 -22.79 -5.66
N VAL A 207 4.89 -23.18 -4.54
CA VAL A 207 5.78 -22.30 -3.77
C VAL A 207 7.22 -22.54 -4.23
N VAL A 208 7.92 -21.45 -4.55
CA VAL A 208 9.33 -21.40 -4.92
C VAL A 208 10.05 -20.51 -3.91
N ARG A 209 11.15 -20.99 -3.33
CA ARG A 209 11.88 -20.25 -2.28
C ARG A 209 13.29 -19.92 -2.75
N ASN A 210 13.64 -18.64 -2.69
CA ASN A 210 15.00 -18.18 -2.95
C ASN A 210 15.88 -18.42 -1.72
N GLU A 211 17.13 -18.84 -1.95
CA GLU A 211 18.13 -19.04 -0.88
C GLU A 211 18.62 -17.71 -0.29
N LYS A 212 18.59 -16.65 -1.08
CA LYS A 212 18.97 -15.28 -0.69
C LYS A 212 17.94 -14.28 -1.23
N ARG A 213 17.95 -13.07 -0.67
CA ARG A 213 17.11 -11.98 -1.14
C ARG A 213 17.62 -11.45 -2.48
N GLU A 214 16.92 -11.79 -3.56
CA GLU A 214 17.26 -11.45 -4.94
C GLU A 214 16.63 -10.12 -5.39
N GLY A 215 15.50 -9.75 -4.78
CA GLY A 215 14.72 -8.58 -5.15
C GLY A 215 13.53 -8.89 -6.04
N LEU A 216 12.63 -7.91 -6.20
CA LEU A 216 11.41 -8.05 -7.00
C LEU A 216 11.71 -8.47 -8.44
N ILE A 217 12.72 -7.84 -9.05
CA ILE A 217 13.06 -8.01 -10.47
C ILE A 217 13.50 -9.44 -10.76
N ARG A 218 14.49 -9.93 -9.98
CA ARG A 218 15.02 -11.28 -10.11
C ARG A 218 14.01 -12.32 -9.63
N GLY A 219 13.27 -12.04 -8.55
CA GLY A 219 12.16 -12.88 -8.09
C GLY A 219 11.12 -13.14 -9.20
N ARG A 220 10.76 -12.12 -9.97
CA ARG A 220 9.85 -12.28 -11.12
C ARG A 220 10.43 -13.12 -12.24
N MET A 221 11.72 -12.96 -12.55
CA MET A 221 12.39 -13.82 -13.54
C MET A 221 12.48 -15.28 -13.08
N ILE A 222 12.71 -15.53 -11.79
CA ILE A 222 12.68 -16.87 -11.19
C ILE A 222 11.26 -17.46 -11.28
N GLY A 223 10.23 -16.68 -10.94
CA GLY A 223 8.85 -17.13 -11.11
C GLY A 223 8.50 -17.44 -12.56
N ALA A 224 8.92 -16.60 -13.50
CA ALA A 224 8.72 -16.79 -14.93
C ALA A 224 9.47 -18.01 -15.48
N SER A 225 10.64 -18.37 -14.94
CA SER A 225 11.40 -19.56 -15.37
C SER A 225 10.74 -20.86 -14.90
N HIS A 226 9.99 -20.82 -13.80
CA HIS A 226 9.19 -21.95 -13.33
C HIS A 226 7.81 -22.07 -13.99
N ALA A 227 7.36 -21.03 -14.70
CA ALA A 227 6.05 -20.97 -15.34
C ALA A 227 5.97 -21.79 -16.63
N THR A 228 4.87 -22.52 -16.78
CA THR A 228 4.63 -23.43 -17.92
C THR A 228 3.43 -23.03 -18.79
N GLY A 229 2.57 -22.13 -18.32
CA GLY A 229 1.44 -21.57 -19.08
C GLY A 229 1.88 -20.74 -20.29
N GLU A 230 0.95 -20.39 -21.17
CA GLU A 230 1.23 -19.64 -22.39
C GLU A 230 1.47 -18.15 -22.09
N VAL A 231 0.66 -17.60 -21.18
CA VAL A 231 0.73 -16.20 -20.74
C VAL A 231 1.28 -16.13 -19.32
N LEU A 232 2.20 -15.19 -19.07
CA LEU A 232 2.62 -14.80 -17.73
C LEU A 232 1.72 -13.67 -17.24
N VAL A 233 1.24 -13.77 -16.01
CA VAL A 233 0.52 -12.69 -15.33
C VAL A 233 1.24 -12.39 -14.03
N PHE A 234 1.81 -11.20 -13.90
CA PHE A 234 2.46 -10.77 -12.67
C PHE A 234 1.47 -10.03 -11.80
N LEU A 235 1.40 -10.39 -10.51
CA LEU A 235 0.64 -9.69 -9.48
C LEU A 235 1.54 -9.45 -8.26
N ASP A 236 1.31 -8.34 -7.57
CA ASP A 236 1.90 -8.12 -6.26
C ASP A 236 1.16 -8.94 -5.19
N SER A 237 1.81 -9.18 -4.04
CA SER A 237 1.33 -10.10 -2.99
C SER A 237 0.22 -9.56 -2.10
N HIS A 238 -0.35 -8.41 -2.44
CA HIS A 238 -1.39 -7.70 -1.69
C HIS A 238 -2.41 -7.10 -2.65
N CYS A 239 -2.94 -7.97 -3.51
CA CYS A 239 -3.90 -7.64 -4.56
C CYS A 239 -5.21 -8.41 -4.38
N GLU A 240 -6.29 -7.86 -4.93
CA GLU A 240 -7.55 -8.59 -5.07
C GLU A 240 -8.13 -8.34 -6.45
N VAL A 241 -8.29 -9.40 -7.23
CA VAL A 241 -8.79 -9.33 -8.60
C VAL A 241 -10.32 -9.19 -8.61
N ASN A 242 -10.86 -8.42 -9.55
CA ASN A 242 -12.30 -8.22 -9.71
C ASN A 242 -12.91 -9.25 -10.68
N GLU A 243 -14.22 -9.17 -10.91
CA GLU A 243 -14.97 -10.03 -11.82
C GLU A 243 -14.43 -9.99 -13.25
N ALA A 244 -14.28 -11.19 -13.84
CA ALA A 244 -13.74 -11.42 -15.18
C ALA A 244 -12.50 -10.56 -15.50
N TRP A 245 -11.58 -10.44 -14.55
CA TRP A 245 -10.36 -9.63 -14.71
C TRP A 245 -9.40 -10.21 -15.76
N LEU A 246 -9.35 -11.53 -15.96
CA LEU A 246 -8.30 -12.17 -16.75
C LEU A 246 -8.63 -12.21 -18.26
N GLN A 247 -9.86 -12.54 -18.63
CA GLN A 247 -10.29 -12.67 -20.03
C GLN A 247 -10.02 -11.41 -20.87
N PRO A 248 -10.30 -10.18 -20.38
CA PRO A 248 -9.97 -8.94 -21.09
C PRO A 248 -8.46 -8.75 -21.31
N LEU A 249 -7.60 -9.30 -20.44
CA LEU A 249 -6.15 -9.25 -20.60
C LEU A 249 -5.66 -10.26 -21.65
N LEU A 250 -6.23 -11.46 -21.66
CA LEU A 250 -5.81 -12.54 -22.57
C LEU A 250 -6.21 -12.28 -24.02
N ALA A 251 -7.36 -11.65 -24.27
CA ALA A 251 -7.87 -11.47 -25.62
C ALA A 251 -6.96 -10.61 -26.53
N PRO A 252 -6.39 -9.46 -26.09
CA PRO A 252 -5.38 -8.73 -26.87
C PRO A 252 -4.09 -9.52 -27.10
N ILE A 253 -3.60 -10.24 -26.09
CA ILE A 253 -2.37 -11.06 -26.21
C ILE A 253 -2.56 -12.17 -27.25
N GLN A 254 -3.75 -12.78 -27.29
CA GLN A 254 -4.07 -13.80 -28.29
C GLN A 254 -4.07 -13.23 -29.72
N ARG A 255 -4.55 -11.99 -29.91
CA ARG A 255 -4.58 -11.35 -31.23
C ARG A 255 -3.19 -10.95 -31.71
N ASP A 256 -2.39 -10.39 -30.82
CA ASP A 256 -0.99 -10.08 -31.09
C ASP A 256 -0.14 -10.42 -29.86
N ARG A 257 0.69 -11.45 -30.03
CA ARG A 257 1.60 -11.99 -29.03
C ARG A 257 2.57 -10.95 -28.46
N LYS A 258 2.87 -9.88 -29.21
CA LYS A 258 3.74 -8.78 -28.78
C LYS A 258 3.01 -7.68 -28.01
N THR A 259 1.74 -7.92 -27.64
CA THR A 259 0.97 -7.03 -26.77
C THR A 259 1.24 -7.37 -25.30
N VAL A 260 1.60 -6.36 -24.53
CA VAL A 260 1.68 -6.39 -23.07
C VAL A 260 0.51 -5.57 -22.54
N VAL A 261 -0.22 -6.13 -21.58
CA VAL A 261 -1.44 -5.51 -21.07
C VAL A 261 -1.38 -5.32 -19.56
N CYS A 262 -1.94 -4.22 -19.08
CA CYS A 262 -2.10 -3.91 -17.67
C CYS A 262 -3.59 -3.80 -17.32
N PRO A 263 -4.03 -4.33 -16.17
CA PRO A 263 -5.34 -3.99 -15.63
C PRO A 263 -5.37 -2.53 -15.18
N VAL A 264 -6.56 -1.97 -15.02
CA VAL A 264 -6.74 -0.79 -14.17
C VAL A 264 -6.52 -1.20 -12.72
N ILE A 265 -5.64 -0.47 -12.04
CA ILE A 265 -5.29 -0.75 -10.65
C ILE A 265 -6.20 0.06 -9.74
N ASP A 266 -7.18 -0.62 -9.14
CA ASP A 266 -8.10 -0.05 -8.17
C ASP A 266 -7.43 0.08 -6.79
N ILE A 267 -7.95 0.94 -5.93
CA ILE A 267 -7.35 1.25 -4.63
C ILE A 267 -7.95 0.35 -3.58
N ILE A 268 -7.10 -0.37 -2.85
CA ILE A 268 -7.45 -0.93 -1.54
C ILE A 268 -6.78 -0.06 -0.50
N SER A 269 -7.57 0.58 0.36
CA SER A 269 -7.05 1.46 1.41
C SER A 269 -6.16 0.69 2.37
N ALA A 270 -4.95 1.19 2.64
CA ALA A 270 -4.07 0.61 3.66
C ALA A 270 -4.65 0.72 5.08
N ASP A 271 -5.57 1.66 5.31
CA ASP A 271 -6.10 1.95 6.64
C ASP A 271 -7.40 1.21 6.94
N THR A 272 -8.27 1.10 5.93
CA THR A 272 -9.63 0.55 6.08
C THR A 272 -9.85 -0.75 5.30
N LEU A 273 -8.94 -1.09 4.38
CA LEU A 273 -9.05 -2.20 3.43
C LEU A 273 -10.28 -2.12 2.52
N ALA A 274 -10.94 -0.96 2.47
CA ALA A 274 -12.01 -0.68 1.53
C ALA A 274 -11.48 -0.69 0.10
N TYR A 275 -12.21 -1.34 -0.80
CA TYR A 275 -11.91 -1.41 -2.22
C TYR A 275 -12.65 -0.30 -2.95
N SER A 276 -11.95 0.58 -3.66
CA SER A 276 -12.53 1.69 -4.41
C SER A 276 -12.04 1.74 -5.86
N PRO A 277 -12.92 2.11 -6.82
CA PRO A 277 -12.54 2.23 -8.21
C PRO A 277 -11.52 3.35 -8.42
N SER A 278 -10.50 3.08 -9.24
CA SER A 278 -9.60 4.12 -9.73
C SER A 278 -10.13 4.81 -10.98
N PRO A 279 -9.78 6.09 -11.21
CA PRO A 279 -10.03 6.74 -12.48
C PRO A 279 -9.20 6.08 -13.59
N ILE A 280 -9.69 6.20 -14.83
CA ILE A 280 -8.97 5.72 -16.00
C ILE A 280 -7.81 6.67 -16.30
N VAL A 281 -6.59 6.17 -16.11
CA VAL A 281 -5.32 6.88 -16.29
C VAL A 281 -4.36 6.02 -17.10
N ARG A 282 -3.33 6.64 -17.68
CA ARG A 282 -2.22 5.94 -18.33
C ARG A 282 -0.89 6.21 -17.63
N GLY A 283 0.08 5.33 -17.83
CA GLY A 283 1.41 5.48 -17.25
C GLY A 283 2.28 6.47 -18.04
N GLY A 284 2.94 7.35 -17.31
CA GLY A 284 3.99 8.24 -17.81
C GLY A 284 5.23 8.18 -16.91
N PHE A 285 6.16 9.11 -17.13
CA PHE A 285 7.33 9.30 -16.26
C PHE A 285 7.74 10.77 -16.24
N ASN A 286 8.62 11.16 -15.32
CA ASN A 286 9.30 12.47 -15.36
C ASN A 286 10.78 12.29 -15.69
N TRP A 287 11.49 13.38 -16.02
CA TRP A 287 12.92 13.32 -16.34
C TRP A 287 13.82 12.86 -15.17
N GLY A 288 13.30 12.81 -13.94
CA GLY A 288 13.94 12.14 -12.80
C GLY A 288 13.79 10.61 -12.83
N LEU A 289 13.21 10.05 -13.90
CA LEU A 289 12.93 8.63 -14.08
C LEU A 289 12.02 8.04 -13.00
N HIS A 290 11.10 8.86 -12.49
CA HIS A 290 10.01 8.40 -11.64
C HIS A 290 8.74 8.20 -12.46
N PHE A 291 8.08 7.08 -12.22
CA PHE A 291 6.75 6.81 -12.75
C PHE A 291 5.73 7.86 -12.26
N LYS A 292 4.79 8.22 -13.13
CA LYS A 292 3.63 9.04 -12.80
C LYS A 292 2.39 8.55 -13.54
N TRP A 293 1.22 8.89 -13.03
CA TRP A 293 -0.04 8.72 -13.74
C TRP A 293 -0.35 9.98 -14.54
N ASP A 294 -0.69 9.80 -15.82
CA ASP A 294 -1.16 10.85 -16.71
C ASP A 294 -2.63 10.62 -17.09
N THR A 295 -3.30 11.72 -17.43
CA THR A 295 -4.65 11.65 -17.99
C THR A 295 -4.62 11.01 -19.38
N VAL A 296 -5.64 10.23 -19.69
CA VAL A 296 -5.81 9.64 -21.02
C VAL A 296 -6.24 10.74 -22.02
N PRO A 297 -5.60 10.84 -23.20
CA PRO A 297 -6.00 11.80 -24.21
C PRO A 297 -7.46 11.63 -24.63
N ALA A 298 -8.16 12.75 -24.87
CA ALA A 298 -9.56 12.72 -25.26
C ALA A 298 -9.81 11.95 -26.56
N SER A 299 -8.83 11.89 -27.46
CA SER A 299 -8.90 11.10 -28.69
C SER A 299 -9.02 9.60 -28.45
N GLU A 300 -8.39 9.07 -27.39
CA GLU A 300 -8.49 7.65 -27.02
C GLU A 300 -9.80 7.35 -26.27
N LEU A 301 -10.23 8.26 -25.38
CA LEU A 301 -11.49 8.13 -24.63
C LEU A 301 -12.74 8.24 -25.51
N ASN A 302 -12.67 9.04 -26.58
CA ASN A 302 -13.78 9.24 -27.53
C ASN A 302 -13.71 8.26 -28.71
N SER A 303 -12.91 7.20 -28.62
CA SER A 303 -12.90 6.12 -29.61
C SER A 303 -14.29 5.44 -29.69
N PRO A 304 -14.63 4.76 -30.80
CA PRO A 304 -15.89 4.02 -30.93
C PRO A 304 -16.12 3.01 -29.79
N ASP A 305 -15.04 2.43 -29.28
CA ASP A 305 -15.05 1.49 -28.15
C ASP A 305 -15.28 2.18 -26.80
N GLY A 306 -15.09 3.51 -26.72
CA GLY A 306 -15.36 4.32 -25.55
C GLY A 306 -14.70 3.79 -24.27
N ALA A 307 -15.49 3.63 -23.21
CA ALA A 307 -15.02 3.20 -21.88
C ALA A 307 -14.45 1.76 -21.80
N VAL A 308 -14.69 0.93 -22.83
CA VAL A 308 -14.18 -0.47 -22.87
C VAL A 308 -12.94 -0.62 -23.75
N GLY A 309 -12.60 0.41 -24.53
CA GLY A 309 -11.45 0.41 -25.43
C GLY A 309 -10.12 0.27 -24.70
N SER A 310 -9.18 -0.46 -25.31
CA SER A 310 -7.80 -0.54 -24.81
C SER A 310 -7.08 0.80 -24.98
N ILE A 311 -6.34 1.21 -23.96
CA ILE A 311 -5.68 2.53 -23.91
C ILE A 311 -4.17 2.33 -24.09
N ARG A 312 -3.55 3.09 -24.99
CA ARG A 312 -2.10 3.02 -25.18
C ARG A 312 -1.40 3.73 -24.03
N SER A 313 -0.48 3.02 -23.38
CA SER A 313 0.24 3.55 -22.23
C SER A 313 1.73 3.67 -22.54
N PRO A 314 2.32 4.88 -22.46
CA PRO A 314 3.77 5.06 -22.60
C PRO A 314 4.57 4.15 -21.66
N THR A 315 4.16 4.09 -20.40
CA THR A 315 4.80 3.27 -19.37
C THR A 315 3.77 2.47 -18.59
N MET A 316 4.21 1.51 -17.78
CA MET A 316 3.38 0.84 -16.79
C MET A 316 3.87 1.10 -15.37
N ALA A 317 2.97 0.96 -14.39
CA ALA A 317 3.35 0.98 -12.97
C ALA A 317 4.30 -0.18 -12.63
N GLY A 318 4.20 -1.30 -13.37
CA GLY A 318 5.08 -2.45 -13.28
C GLY A 318 4.60 -3.52 -12.32
N GLY A 319 3.80 -3.20 -11.31
CA GLY A 319 3.26 -4.16 -10.34
C GLY A 319 2.45 -5.29 -10.99
N LEU A 320 1.49 -4.91 -11.84
CA LEU A 320 0.49 -5.82 -12.40
C LEU A 320 0.45 -5.73 -13.92
N PHE A 321 0.73 -6.84 -14.62
CA PHE A 321 0.62 -6.93 -16.07
C PHE A 321 0.60 -8.37 -16.57
N ALA A 322 0.13 -8.58 -17.79
CA ALA A 322 0.14 -9.86 -18.48
C ALA A 322 0.85 -9.75 -19.84
N MET A 323 1.56 -10.82 -20.22
CA MET A 323 2.22 -10.91 -21.52
C MET A 323 2.50 -12.36 -21.93
N ASP A 324 2.64 -12.61 -23.22
CA ASP A 324 3.07 -13.92 -23.72
C ASP A 324 4.45 -14.32 -23.15
N ARG A 325 4.55 -15.56 -22.67
CA ARG A 325 5.77 -16.07 -22.02
C ARG A 325 6.95 -16.15 -22.98
N LYS A 326 6.72 -16.52 -24.25
CA LYS A 326 7.80 -16.59 -25.25
C LYS A 326 8.29 -15.19 -25.58
N TYR A 327 7.39 -14.21 -25.68
CA TYR A 327 7.73 -12.82 -25.93
C TYR A 327 8.53 -12.22 -24.77
N PHE A 328 8.20 -12.56 -23.52
CA PHE A 328 9.00 -12.17 -22.35
C PHE A 328 10.46 -12.64 -22.47
N ASN A 329 10.66 -13.89 -22.91
CA ASN A 329 12.00 -14.44 -23.13
C ASN A 329 12.71 -13.80 -24.33
N GLU A 330 12.00 -13.55 -25.44
CA GLU A 330 12.54 -12.88 -26.64
C GLU A 330 13.02 -11.45 -26.34
N LEU A 331 12.28 -10.72 -25.50
CA LEU A 331 12.66 -9.40 -25.01
C LEU A 331 13.86 -9.42 -24.06
N GLY A 332 14.35 -10.59 -23.67
CA GLY A 332 15.45 -10.73 -22.71
C GLY A 332 15.02 -10.55 -21.25
N GLN A 333 13.75 -10.84 -20.93
CA GLN A 333 13.19 -10.80 -19.58
C GLN A 333 13.34 -9.41 -18.94
N TYR A 334 13.71 -9.32 -17.66
CA TYR A 334 14.16 -8.07 -17.05
C TYR A 334 15.70 -7.94 -17.15
N ASP A 335 16.22 -6.73 -16.89
CA ASP A 335 17.65 -6.53 -16.68
C ASP A 335 18.08 -7.15 -15.34
N SER A 336 18.81 -8.27 -15.39
CA SER A 336 19.30 -9.00 -14.22
C SER A 336 20.34 -8.23 -13.40
N GLY A 337 20.93 -7.17 -13.96
CA GLY A 337 21.83 -6.26 -13.25
C GLY A 337 21.12 -5.17 -12.44
N MET A 338 19.79 -5.10 -12.49
CA MET A 338 19.01 -4.22 -11.61
C MET A 338 18.79 -4.86 -10.24
N ASP A 339 18.84 -4.03 -9.20
CA ASP A 339 18.79 -4.45 -7.81
C ASP A 339 17.46 -4.12 -7.15
N ILE A 340 16.94 -5.08 -6.40
CA ILE A 340 15.79 -5.00 -5.48
C ILE A 340 14.51 -4.43 -6.10
N TRP A 341 14.47 -3.12 -6.31
CA TRP A 341 13.31 -2.39 -6.77
C TRP A 341 13.73 -1.06 -7.40
N GLY A 342 13.00 -0.66 -8.46
CA GLY A 342 12.98 0.69 -9.00
C GLY A 342 13.50 0.75 -10.43
N GLY A 343 12.82 1.48 -11.29
CA GLY A 343 13.21 1.73 -12.68
C GLY A 343 12.93 0.57 -13.64
N GLU A 344 12.69 -0.65 -13.13
CA GLU A 344 12.43 -1.83 -13.96
C GLU A 344 11.17 -1.70 -14.79
N ASN A 345 10.15 -1.01 -14.25
CA ASN A 345 8.88 -0.76 -14.91
C ASN A 345 9.04 0.18 -16.11
N LEU A 346 9.90 1.19 -16.00
CA LEU A 346 10.23 2.09 -17.10
C LEU A 346 11.10 1.38 -18.15
N GLU A 347 12.08 0.58 -17.71
CA GLU A 347 13.03 -0.12 -18.58
C GLU A 347 12.30 -1.04 -19.55
N ILE A 348 11.45 -1.91 -19.02
CA ILE A 348 10.69 -2.84 -19.83
C ILE A 348 9.65 -2.11 -20.69
N SER A 349 9.07 -1.00 -20.23
CA SER A 349 8.12 -0.20 -21.02
C SER A 349 8.78 0.38 -22.26
N PHE A 350 9.97 0.98 -22.10
CA PHE A 350 10.76 1.51 -23.22
C PHE A 350 11.14 0.39 -24.18
N ARG A 351 11.62 -0.75 -23.65
CA ARG A 351 11.95 -1.91 -24.46
C ARG A 351 10.76 -2.43 -25.26
N ILE A 352 9.59 -2.62 -24.64
CA ILE A 352 8.38 -3.11 -25.34
C ILE A 352 8.08 -2.22 -26.55
N TRP A 353 7.96 -0.91 -26.35
CA TRP A 353 7.62 0.01 -27.43
C TRP A 353 8.72 0.12 -28.49
N MET A 354 9.96 0.34 -28.07
CA MET A 354 11.07 0.57 -28.98
C MET A 354 11.40 -0.68 -29.80
N CYS A 355 11.13 -1.88 -29.28
CA CYS A 355 11.41 -3.15 -29.94
C CYS A 355 10.18 -3.77 -30.63
N GLY A 356 9.16 -2.96 -30.93
CA GLY A 356 8.05 -3.31 -31.82
C GLY A 356 6.88 -4.06 -31.15
N GLY A 357 6.77 -4.01 -29.83
CA GLY A 357 5.58 -4.45 -29.09
C GLY A 357 4.62 -3.30 -28.80
N GLN A 358 3.60 -3.61 -28.00
CA GLN A 358 2.57 -2.66 -27.58
C GLN A 358 2.33 -2.77 -26.07
N LEU A 359 2.05 -1.64 -25.42
CA LEU A 359 1.68 -1.60 -24.01
C LEU A 359 0.30 -0.95 -23.86
N LEU A 360 -0.66 -1.74 -23.37
CA LEU A 360 -2.06 -1.33 -23.28
C LEU A 360 -2.56 -1.41 -21.84
N ILE A 361 -3.43 -0.49 -21.45
CA ILE A 361 -4.27 -0.60 -20.25
C ILE A 361 -5.65 -1.06 -20.69
N ILE A 362 -6.21 -2.04 -19.99
CA ILE A 362 -7.50 -2.65 -20.32
C ILE A 362 -8.54 -2.26 -19.26
N PRO A 363 -9.44 -1.29 -19.54
CA PRO A 363 -10.40 -0.78 -18.54
C PRO A 363 -11.33 -1.83 -17.93
N CYS A 364 -11.67 -2.87 -18.70
CA CYS A 364 -12.53 -3.95 -18.24
C CYS A 364 -11.81 -4.99 -17.36
N SER A 365 -10.49 -4.93 -17.24
CA SER A 365 -9.75 -5.71 -16.26
C SER A 365 -9.40 -4.82 -15.07
N ARG A 366 -9.93 -5.15 -13.90
CA ARG A 366 -9.67 -4.40 -12.66
C ARG A 366 -9.08 -5.28 -11.58
N VAL A 367 -8.02 -4.78 -10.95
CA VAL A 367 -7.36 -5.44 -9.83
C VAL A 367 -7.10 -4.41 -8.75
N GLY A 368 -7.61 -4.65 -7.54
CA GLY A 368 -7.33 -3.82 -6.38
C GLY A 368 -5.94 -4.09 -5.85
N HIS A 369 -5.26 -3.04 -5.39
CA HIS A 369 -3.94 -3.11 -4.80
C HIS A 369 -3.89 -2.32 -3.49
N ILE A 370 -3.28 -2.88 -2.44
CA ILE A 370 -3.11 -2.17 -1.16
C ILE A 370 -2.05 -1.07 -1.31
N PHE A 371 -2.50 0.19 -1.40
CA PHE A 371 -1.59 1.34 -1.54
C PHE A 371 -1.07 1.80 -0.18
N ARG A 372 0.14 1.33 0.14
CA ARG A 372 0.87 1.70 1.37
C ARG A 372 1.45 3.11 1.27
N LYS A 373 1.42 3.86 2.38
CA LYS A 373 2.01 5.22 2.45
C LYS A 373 3.55 5.22 2.50
N ARG A 374 4.14 4.08 2.88
CA ARG A 374 5.58 3.86 2.89
C ARG A 374 5.90 2.44 2.46
N ARG A 375 7.14 2.24 2.04
CA ARG A 375 7.69 0.91 1.80
C ARG A 375 7.97 0.24 3.15
N PRO A 376 7.49 -0.99 3.37
CA PRO A 376 7.79 -1.71 4.60
C PRO A 376 9.26 -2.19 4.66
N TYR A 377 9.88 -2.46 3.50
CA TYR A 377 11.24 -2.98 3.41
C TYR A 377 12.12 -2.08 2.54
N GLY A 378 13.34 -1.82 3.00
CA GLY A 378 14.37 -1.11 2.25
C GLY A 378 15.28 -2.07 1.48
N SER A 379 16.21 -1.50 0.71
CA SER A 379 17.29 -2.26 0.08
C SER A 379 18.30 -2.72 1.14
N PRO A 380 18.93 -3.90 0.98
CA PRO A 380 19.98 -4.34 1.90
C PRO A 380 21.08 -3.28 2.01
N GLY A 381 21.49 -2.94 3.24
CA GLY A 381 22.51 -1.91 3.49
C GLY A 381 22.11 -0.48 3.14
N GLY A 382 20.83 -0.19 2.87
CA GLY A 382 20.34 1.17 2.60
C GLY A 382 20.78 1.75 1.25
N GLN A 383 21.19 0.89 0.31
CA GLN A 383 21.65 1.33 -1.00
C GLN A 383 20.54 2.00 -1.82
N ASP A 384 20.89 3.07 -2.54
CA ASP A 384 20.00 3.73 -3.51
C ASP A 384 19.93 2.90 -4.80
N THR A 385 19.14 1.83 -4.75
CA THR A 385 18.93 0.91 -5.88
C THR A 385 18.21 1.59 -7.04
N MET A 386 17.31 2.54 -6.76
CA MET A 386 16.59 3.29 -7.78
C MET A 386 17.56 4.04 -8.70
N ALA A 387 18.55 4.74 -8.14
CA ALA A 387 19.53 5.46 -8.96
C ALA A 387 20.42 4.53 -9.78
N HIS A 388 20.87 3.41 -9.20
CA HIS A 388 21.65 2.39 -9.92
C HIS A 388 20.87 1.84 -11.12
N ASN A 389 19.63 1.39 -10.88
CA ASN A 389 18.77 0.83 -11.93
C ASN A 389 18.41 1.89 -12.98
N SER A 390 18.13 3.12 -12.56
CA SER A 390 17.82 4.22 -13.48
C SER A 390 19.00 4.58 -14.38
N LEU A 391 20.24 4.52 -13.87
CA LEU A 391 21.44 4.69 -14.70
C LEU A 391 21.56 3.58 -15.75
N ARG A 392 21.36 2.31 -15.37
CA ARG A 392 21.37 1.18 -16.32
C ARG A 392 20.35 1.40 -17.45
N LEU A 393 19.11 1.73 -17.08
CA LEU A 393 18.05 2.07 -18.02
C LEU A 393 18.45 3.24 -18.93
N ALA A 394 18.94 4.33 -18.37
CA ALA A 394 19.25 5.55 -19.13
C ALA A 394 20.36 5.31 -20.14
N HIS A 395 21.42 4.60 -19.75
CA HIS A 395 22.55 4.29 -20.63
C HIS A 395 22.20 3.31 -21.75
N VAL A 396 21.20 2.43 -21.55
CA VAL A 396 20.79 1.46 -22.57
C VAL A 396 19.71 2.02 -23.50
N TRP A 397 18.73 2.78 -22.99
CA TRP A 397 17.48 3.04 -23.70
C TRP A 397 17.22 4.51 -24.05
N MET A 398 17.89 5.48 -23.41
CA MET A 398 17.54 6.90 -23.58
C MET A 398 18.39 7.68 -24.60
N ASP A 399 19.37 7.03 -25.25
CA ASP A 399 20.24 7.67 -26.23
C ASP A 399 20.88 8.97 -25.67
N GLU A 400 20.82 10.09 -26.41
CA GLU A 400 21.25 11.42 -25.97
C GLU A 400 20.36 12.04 -24.88
N TYR A 401 19.13 11.57 -24.72
CA TYR A 401 18.17 12.12 -23.74
C TYR A 401 18.49 11.73 -22.31
N LYS A 402 19.41 10.79 -22.07
CA LYS A 402 19.93 10.50 -20.73
C LYS A 402 20.53 11.74 -20.05
N GLU A 403 21.02 12.71 -20.82
CA GLU A 403 21.53 13.97 -20.28
C GLU A 403 20.45 14.75 -19.51
N GLN A 404 19.16 14.60 -19.85
CA GLN A 404 18.07 15.23 -19.09
C GLN A 404 18.01 14.71 -17.65
N TYR A 405 18.21 13.39 -17.46
CA TYR A 405 18.28 12.78 -16.14
C TYR A 405 19.56 13.16 -15.40
N LEU A 406 20.72 13.09 -16.08
CA LEU A 406 22.02 13.41 -15.48
C LEU A 406 22.16 14.90 -15.12
N ASN A 407 21.45 15.80 -15.78
CA ASN A 407 21.44 17.22 -15.43
C ASN A 407 20.60 17.51 -14.18
N LEU A 408 19.56 16.71 -13.91
CA LEU A 408 18.79 16.79 -12.67
C LEU A 408 19.53 16.19 -11.47
N ARG A 409 20.40 15.22 -11.74
CA ARG A 409 21.24 14.55 -10.72
C ARG A 409 22.71 14.46 -11.16
N PRO A 410 23.44 15.59 -11.17
CA PRO A 410 24.83 15.61 -11.64
C PRO A 410 25.76 14.66 -10.89
N GLU A 411 25.46 14.36 -9.62
CA GLU A 411 26.22 13.43 -8.78
C GLU A 411 26.25 12.00 -9.32
N LEU A 412 25.32 11.65 -10.22
CA LEU A 412 25.23 10.30 -10.79
C LEU A 412 26.15 10.08 -11.99
N ARG A 413 26.77 11.13 -12.56
CA ARG A 413 27.64 11.00 -13.75
C ARG A 413 28.85 10.10 -13.50
N GLU A 414 29.38 10.10 -12.28
CA GLU A 414 30.55 9.30 -11.89
C GLU A 414 30.17 7.99 -11.18
N ARG A 415 28.87 7.74 -10.98
CA ARG A 415 28.40 6.55 -10.26
C ARG A 415 28.44 5.32 -11.16
N ALA A 416 29.03 4.24 -10.67
CA ALA A 416 29.03 2.96 -11.37
C ALA A 416 27.61 2.38 -11.46
N TYR A 417 27.28 1.83 -12.64
CA TYR A 417 26.00 1.16 -12.93
C TYR A 417 26.19 -0.29 -13.40
N GLY A 418 27.43 -0.81 -13.34
CA GLY A 418 27.77 -2.18 -13.73
C GLY A 418 27.79 -2.41 -15.25
N ASP A 419 27.98 -3.67 -15.67
CA ASP A 419 28.00 -4.03 -17.08
C ASP A 419 26.59 -4.05 -17.68
N ILE A 420 26.44 -3.44 -18.86
CA ILE A 420 25.20 -3.34 -19.64
C ILE A 420 25.34 -3.93 -21.05
N SER A 421 26.47 -4.60 -21.35
CA SER A 421 26.80 -5.17 -22.66
C SER A 421 25.69 -6.08 -23.20
N GLU A 422 25.17 -6.99 -22.36
CA GLU A 422 24.09 -7.90 -22.70
C GLU A 422 22.80 -7.14 -23.09
N ARG A 423 22.48 -6.07 -22.35
CA ARG A 423 21.27 -5.26 -22.60
C ARG A 423 21.38 -4.48 -23.90
N GLN A 424 22.57 -3.94 -24.20
CA GLN A 424 22.87 -3.31 -25.48
C GLN A 424 22.79 -4.31 -26.64
N ALA A 425 23.29 -5.53 -26.46
CA ALA A 425 23.20 -6.59 -27.46
C ALA A 425 21.75 -6.98 -27.75
N VAL A 426 20.88 -7.06 -26.73
CA VAL A 426 19.43 -7.26 -26.92
C VAL A 426 18.82 -6.14 -27.76
N ARG A 427 19.12 -4.87 -27.44
CA ARG A 427 18.63 -3.71 -28.19
C ARG A 427 19.04 -3.73 -29.67
N GLN A 428 20.28 -4.11 -29.94
CA GLN A 428 20.81 -4.26 -31.31
C GLN A 428 20.17 -5.44 -32.04
N ARG A 429 20.11 -6.61 -31.41
CA ARG A 429 19.54 -7.85 -31.99
C ARG A 429 18.08 -7.68 -32.38
N LEU A 430 17.29 -7.00 -31.56
CA LEU A 430 15.88 -6.73 -31.81
C LEU A 430 15.63 -5.52 -32.72
N GLN A 431 16.69 -4.86 -33.19
CA GLN A 431 16.63 -3.69 -34.08
C GLN A 431 15.70 -2.59 -33.54
N CYS A 432 15.81 -2.32 -32.23
CA CYS A 432 14.90 -1.40 -31.57
C CYS A 432 15.07 0.04 -32.07
N ARG A 433 13.97 0.79 -32.09
CA ARG A 433 13.92 2.21 -32.45
C ARG A 433 14.70 3.09 -31.46
N SER A 434 14.93 4.34 -31.84
CA SER A 434 15.55 5.34 -30.97
C SER A 434 14.59 5.86 -29.90
N PHE A 435 15.14 6.42 -28.83
CA PHE A 435 14.35 7.08 -27.79
C PHE A 435 13.64 8.32 -28.33
N LYS A 436 14.25 9.01 -29.30
CA LYS A 436 13.58 10.08 -30.05
C LYS A 436 12.28 9.60 -30.69
N TRP A 437 12.31 8.46 -31.39
CA TRP A 437 11.11 7.88 -31.99
C TRP A 437 10.05 7.56 -30.93
N TYR A 438 10.47 7.04 -29.77
CA TYR A 438 9.56 6.76 -28.66
C TYR A 438 8.88 8.05 -28.16
N LEU A 439 9.62 9.14 -27.95
CA LEU A 439 9.03 10.42 -27.56
C LEU A 439 8.10 10.97 -28.65
N ASP A 440 8.51 10.96 -29.92
CA ASP A 440 7.70 11.53 -30.99
C ASP A 440 6.41 10.74 -31.25
N THR A 441 6.44 9.41 -31.07
CA THR A 441 5.36 8.50 -31.52
C THR A 441 4.51 7.97 -30.38
N ILE A 442 5.13 7.66 -29.24
CA ILE A 442 4.48 6.98 -28.11
C ILE A 442 4.12 7.97 -27.01
N TYR A 443 5.00 8.95 -26.74
CA TYR A 443 4.78 9.90 -25.65
C TYR A 443 5.08 11.37 -26.03
N PRO A 444 4.38 11.91 -27.04
CA PRO A 444 4.64 13.25 -27.57
C PRO A 444 4.33 14.38 -26.57
N GLU A 445 3.55 14.08 -25.52
CA GLU A 445 3.22 15.05 -24.46
C GLU A 445 4.38 15.25 -23.47
N MET A 446 5.42 14.39 -23.51
CA MET A 446 6.61 14.59 -22.69
C MET A 446 7.41 15.79 -23.20
N GLN A 447 7.33 16.90 -22.47
CA GLN A 447 8.12 18.09 -22.77
C GLN A 447 9.60 17.86 -22.43
N VAL A 448 10.48 17.99 -23.42
CA VAL A 448 11.93 18.04 -23.20
C VAL A 448 12.28 19.40 -22.59
N ALA A 449 13.08 19.43 -21.52
CA ALA A 449 13.52 20.68 -20.95
C ALA A 449 14.42 21.42 -21.95
N SER A 450 13.96 22.59 -22.39
CA SER A 450 14.72 23.55 -23.21
C SER A 450 14.97 24.80 -22.37
N PRO A 451 16.12 25.48 -22.48
CA PRO A 451 16.40 26.72 -21.74
C PRO A 451 15.38 27.84 -21.99
N HIS A 452 14.51 27.72 -23.00
CA HIS A 452 13.42 28.66 -23.28
C HIS A 452 12.04 28.23 -22.75
N ASN A 453 11.90 26.97 -22.29
CA ASN A 453 10.66 26.49 -21.70
C ASN A 453 10.78 26.60 -20.19
N LYS A 454 10.06 27.58 -19.61
CA LYS A 454 9.81 27.58 -18.16
C LYS A 454 9.19 26.22 -17.80
N PRO A 455 9.61 25.56 -16.70
CA PRO A 455 8.95 24.35 -16.25
C PRO A 455 7.48 24.67 -16.04
N GLN A 456 6.62 24.20 -16.94
CA GLN A 456 5.19 24.21 -16.69
C GLN A 456 5.01 23.29 -15.49
N GLN A 457 4.56 23.85 -14.36
CA GLN A 457 4.03 23.01 -13.30
C GLN A 457 2.99 22.08 -13.94
N PRO A 458 2.97 20.79 -13.60
CA PRO A 458 1.95 19.90 -14.10
C PRO A 458 0.61 20.56 -13.80
N VAL A 459 -0.10 20.97 -14.86
CA VAL A 459 -1.47 21.42 -14.72
C VAL A 459 -2.24 20.14 -14.47
N PHE A 460 -2.27 19.72 -13.20
CA PHE A 460 -3.35 18.91 -12.72
C PHE A 460 -4.59 19.76 -12.94
N VAL A 461 -5.23 19.57 -14.09
CA VAL A 461 -6.63 19.92 -14.22
C VAL A 461 -7.34 18.92 -13.31
N ASN A 462 -7.38 19.24 -12.02
CA ASN A 462 -8.42 18.74 -11.13
C ASN A 462 -9.72 19.27 -11.75
N LYS A 463 -10.25 18.56 -12.77
CA LYS A 463 -11.64 18.68 -13.17
C LYS A 463 -12.41 18.56 -11.87
N GLY A 464 -13.03 19.68 -11.47
CA GLY A 464 -13.20 20.06 -10.08
C GLY A 464 -13.43 18.89 -9.13
N LEU A 465 -12.48 18.68 -8.20
CA LEU A 465 -12.81 17.98 -6.97
C LEU A 465 -14.02 18.71 -6.41
N ARG A 466 -15.18 18.06 -6.53
CA ARG A 466 -16.41 18.52 -5.90
C ARG A 466 -16.05 18.69 -4.43
N ARG A 467 -16.09 19.94 -3.94
CA ARG A 467 -15.85 20.17 -2.52
C ARG A 467 -16.86 19.34 -1.74
N PRO A 468 -16.42 18.50 -0.78
CA PRO A 468 -17.33 17.69 0.02
C PRO A 468 -18.41 18.58 0.63
N LYS A 469 -19.65 18.11 0.57
CA LYS A 469 -20.76 18.82 1.21
C LYS A 469 -20.55 18.79 2.73
N VAL A 470 -20.46 19.96 3.33
CA VAL A 470 -20.50 20.09 4.80
C VAL A 470 -21.87 19.65 5.30
N LEU A 471 -21.89 18.62 6.14
CA LEU A 471 -23.09 18.07 6.75
C LEU A 471 -23.50 18.89 7.97
N GLN A 472 -22.52 19.27 8.80
CA GLN A 472 -22.76 19.99 10.04
C GLN A 472 -21.60 20.95 10.34
N ARG A 473 -21.93 22.08 10.97
CA ARG A 473 -20.94 23.00 11.55
C ARG A 473 -21.25 23.21 13.02
N GLY A 474 -20.22 23.49 13.80
CA GLY A 474 -20.39 23.79 15.21
C GLY A 474 -19.09 23.68 15.98
N ARG A 475 -19.22 23.67 17.30
CA ARG A 475 -18.13 23.45 18.24
C ARG A 475 -18.18 22.00 18.72
N LEU A 476 -17.03 21.34 18.77
CA LEU A 476 -16.90 19.99 19.32
C LEU A 476 -16.79 20.05 20.84
N ARG A 477 -17.92 19.97 21.54
CA ARG A 477 -17.98 19.98 23.01
C ARG A 477 -17.87 18.56 23.56
N ASN A 478 -17.02 18.39 24.56
CA ASN A 478 -17.00 17.17 25.37
C ASN A 478 -18.01 17.27 26.52
N LEU A 479 -18.86 16.26 26.68
CA LEU A 479 -19.97 16.30 27.65
C LEU A 479 -19.50 16.17 29.11
N GLN A 480 -18.36 15.52 29.38
CA GLN A 480 -17.83 15.39 30.74
C GLN A 480 -17.09 16.64 31.20
N ALA A 481 -16.17 17.14 30.36
CA ALA A 481 -15.30 18.25 30.72
C ALA A 481 -15.98 19.62 30.60
N ASP A 482 -17.13 19.68 29.93
CA ASP A 482 -17.83 20.90 29.55
C ASP A 482 -16.92 21.92 28.83
N LYS A 483 -16.09 21.40 27.93
CA LYS A 483 -15.07 22.15 27.19
C LYS A 483 -15.10 21.77 25.72
N CYS A 484 -14.69 22.69 24.87
CA CYS A 484 -14.65 22.53 23.42
C CYS A 484 -13.24 22.22 22.93
N LEU A 485 -13.17 21.37 21.90
CA LEU A 485 -11.93 21.05 21.19
C LEU A 485 -11.47 22.27 20.39
N VAL A 486 -10.22 22.67 20.60
CA VAL A 486 -9.63 23.88 20.03
C VAL A 486 -8.19 23.61 19.59
N ALA A 487 -7.67 24.40 18.65
CA ALA A 487 -6.24 24.40 18.37
C ALA A 487 -5.44 24.97 19.57
N GLN A 488 -4.29 24.37 19.92
CA GLN A 488 -3.39 24.93 20.94
C GLN A 488 -2.65 26.20 20.47
N GLY A 489 -2.66 26.46 19.16
CA GLY A 489 -2.11 27.64 18.51
C GLY A 489 -3.01 28.07 17.34
N ARG A 490 -2.44 28.71 16.32
CA ARG A 490 -3.23 29.20 15.18
C ARG A 490 -3.85 28.05 14.40
N SER A 491 -5.10 28.21 13.94
CA SER A 491 -5.79 27.25 13.06
C SER A 491 -5.08 26.97 11.73
N THR A 492 -4.11 27.80 11.33
CA THR A 492 -3.25 27.61 10.14
C THR A 492 -1.98 26.80 10.40
N GLN A 493 -1.67 26.48 11.66
CA GLN A 493 -0.42 25.82 12.03
C GLN A 493 -0.49 24.31 11.76
N LYS A 494 0.15 23.88 10.66
CA LYS A 494 0.33 22.46 10.35
C LYS A 494 1.12 21.76 11.46
N GLY A 495 0.64 20.60 11.90
CA GLY A 495 1.18 19.83 13.01
C GLY A 495 0.79 20.38 14.40
N GLY A 496 -0.07 21.41 14.46
CA GLY A 496 -0.56 21.95 15.73
C GLY A 496 -1.37 20.91 16.50
N ALA A 497 -1.14 20.83 17.81
CA ALA A 497 -1.92 19.99 18.71
C ALA A 497 -3.33 20.58 18.93
N VAL A 498 -4.29 19.72 19.22
CA VAL A 498 -5.62 20.12 19.71
C VAL A 498 -5.77 19.85 21.20
N VAL A 499 -6.49 20.72 21.89
CA VAL A 499 -6.66 20.71 23.34
C VAL A 499 -8.09 21.12 23.70
N LEU A 500 -8.41 21.15 25.00
CA LEU A 500 -9.72 21.58 25.50
C LEU A 500 -9.67 22.98 26.11
N ARG A 501 -10.62 23.83 25.73
CA ARG A 501 -10.83 25.16 26.33
C ARG A 501 -12.31 25.39 26.59
N SER A 502 -12.62 26.42 27.37
CA SER A 502 -14.00 26.87 27.54
C SER A 502 -14.61 27.17 26.16
N CYS A 503 -15.86 26.73 25.97
CA CYS A 503 -16.57 26.90 24.72
C CYS A 503 -16.88 28.38 24.46
N ASP A 504 -16.45 28.90 23.31
CA ASP A 504 -16.64 30.30 22.89
C ASP A 504 -17.21 30.35 21.48
N THR A 505 -18.38 30.98 21.31
CA THR A 505 -19.06 31.15 20.01
C THR A 505 -18.31 32.06 19.05
N HIS A 506 -17.45 32.95 19.56
CA HIS A 506 -16.73 33.94 18.76
C HIS A 506 -15.32 33.50 18.39
N ASN A 507 -14.87 32.33 18.86
CA ASN A 507 -13.52 31.85 18.61
C ASN A 507 -13.48 30.97 17.34
N PRO A 508 -12.85 31.44 16.24
CA PRO A 508 -12.74 30.66 15.01
C PRO A 508 -11.86 29.40 15.17
N GLU A 509 -11.02 29.32 16.19
CA GLU A 509 -10.21 28.13 16.51
C GLU A 509 -11.05 27.00 17.15
N GLN A 510 -12.35 27.23 17.38
CA GLN A 510 -13.33 26.24 17.83
C GLN A 510 -14.40 25.94 16.77
N GLU A 511 -14.36 26.59 15.59
CA GLU A 511 -15.33 26.32 14.52
C GLU A 511 -14.90 25.07 13.74
N TRP A 512 -15.64 23.99 13.93
CA TRP A 512 -15.47 22.74 13.21
C TRP A 512 -16.57 22.54 12.17
N ALA A 513 -16.19 22.02 11.01
CA ALA A 513 -17.10 21.50 10.01
C ALA A 513 -16.91 20.00 9.86
N TYR A 514 -18.03 19.27 9.80
CA TYR A 514 -18.07 17.84 9.49
C TYR A 514 -18.69 17.65 8.11
N ASP A 515 -18.03 16.90 7.23
CA ASP A 515 -18.44 16.74 5.84
C ASP A 515 -18.86 15.31 5.47
N GLU A 516 -19.28 15.14 4.20
CA GLU A 516 -19.72 13.86 3.65
C GLU A 516 -18.59 12.83 3.45
N GLU A 517 -17.32 13.25 3.55
CA GLU A 517 -16.14 12.37 3.55
C GLU A 517 -15.73 11.96 4.98
N HIS A 518 -16.50 12.39 5.98
CA HIS A 518 -16.26 12.16 7.39
C HIS A 518 -14.98 12.84 7.91
N GLU A 519 -14.57 13.97 7.34
CA GLU A 519 -13.46 14.79 7.83
C GLU A 519 -13.95 15.83 8.85
N LEU A 520 -13.10 16.18 9.82
CA LEU A 520 -13.33 17.27 10.77
C LEU A 520 -12.40 18.43 10.45
N ILE A 521 -12.97 19.49 9.89
CA ILE A 521 -12.23 20.63 9.34
C ILE A 521 -12.33 21.80 10.31
N LEU A 522 -11.20 22.23 10.87
CA LEU A 522 -11.11 23.39 11.73
C LEU A 522 -10.98 24.68 10.90
N ALA A 523 -11.86 25.64 11.18
CA ALA A 523 -11.91 26.96 10.55
C ALA A 523 -11.95 26.94 9.00
N GLY A 524 -12.37 25.81 8.41
CA GLY A 524 -12.31 25.60 6.95
C GLY A 524 -10.90 25.47 6.37
N LEU A 525 -9.87 25.19 7.19
CA LEU A 525 -8.46 25.24 6.80
C LEU A 525 -7.72 23.89 6.94
N LEU A 526 -7.69 23.34 8.16
CA LEU A 526 -6.93 22.13 8.49
C LEU A 526 -7.86 21.04 9.02
N CYS A 527 -7.50 19.79 8.78
CA CYS A 527 -8.27 18.63 9.21
C CYS A 527 -7.65 18.03 10.48
N LEU A 528 -8.51 17.51 11.36
CA LEU A 528 -8.10 16.69 12.49
C LEU A 528 -7.55 15.36 11.98
N ASP A 529 -6.31 15.06 12.35
CA ASP A 529 -5.51 13.94 11.84
C ASP A 529 -4.88 13.15 12.99
N MET A 530 -4.75 11.84 12.80
CA MET A 530 -3.99 10.96 13.68
C MET A 530 -2.72 10.43 13.03
N SER A 531 -1.72 10.14 13.85
CA SER A 531 -0.58 9.34 13.41
C SER A 531 -1.00 7.88 13.23
N GLU A 532 -0.74 7.32 12.06
CA GLU A 532 -1.06 5.90 11.80
C GLU A 532 -0.06 4.95 12.43
N ILE A 533 1.18 5.40 12.61
CA ILE A 533 2.31 4.58 13.05
C ILE A 533 2.17 4.22 14.54
N ARG A 534 1.72 5.18 15.34
CA ARG A 534 1.56 5.01 16.79
C ARG A 534 0.18 5.47 17.19
N SER A 535 -0.64 4.52 17.64
CA SER A 535 -1.94 4.79 18.24
C SER A 535 -1.87 5.73 19.46
N SER A 536 -0.70 5.83 20.11
CA SER A 536 -0.45 6.70 21.26
C SER A 536 -0.18 8.17 20.92
N ASP A 537 0.08 8.52 19.65
CA ASP A 537 0.39 9.89 19.28
C ASP A 537 -0.87 10.77 19.44
N PRO A 538 -0.75 12.02 19.94
CA PRO A 538 -1.91 12.88 20.14
C PRO A 538 -2.50 13.35 18.79
N PRO A 539 -3.81 13.64 18.75
CA PRO A 539 -4.44 14.24 17.57
C PRO A 539 -3.81 15.59 17.20
N ARG A 540 -3.69 15.84 15.89
CA ARG A 540 -3.02 17.02 15.34
C ARG A 540 -3.78 17.60 14.15
N LEU A 541 -3.45 18.84 13.79
CA LEU A 541 -4.01 19.51 12.61
C LEU A 541 -3.09 19.34 11.40
N MET A 542 -3.62 18.82 10.30
CA MET A 542 -2.89 18.62 9.05
C MET A 542 -3.66 19.19 7.85
N LYS A 543 -3.00 19.29 6.69
CA LYS A 543 -3.72 19.66 5.47
C LYS A 543 -4.74 18.55 5.15
N CYS A 544 -5.98 18.95 4.88
CA CYS A 544 -7.02 18.04 4.42
C CYS A 544 -6.60 17.38 3.11
N HIS A 545 -6.75 16.07 3.02
CA HIS A 545 -6.36 15.31 1.82
C HIS A 545 -7.47 14.45 1.23
N GLY A 546 -8.66 14.35 1.85
CA GLY A 546 -9.84 13.69 1.26
C GLY A 546 -9.62 12.22 0.93
N SER A 547 -8.67 11.56 1.61
CA SER A 547 -8.31 10.15 1.33
C SER A 547 -8.83 9.19 2.39
N GLY A 548 -9.60 9.68 3.35
CA GLY A 548 -10.01 8.92 4.54
C GLY A 548 -8.82 8.49 5.40
N GLY A 549 -8.96 7.38 6.12
CA GLY A 549 -7.88 6.85 6.96
C GLY A 549 -7.61 7.73 8.18
N SER A 550 -6.40 8.32 8.31
CA SER A 550 -6.02 9.19 9.44
C SER A 550 -6.89 10.44 9.65
N GLN A 551 -7.61 10.89 8.63
CA GLN A 551 -8.51 12.06 8.70
C GLN A 551 -9.99 11.68 8.75
N GLN A 552 -10.31 10.38 8.77
CA GLN A 552 -11.69 9.89 8.79
C GLN A 552 -12.20 9.69 10.22
N TRP A 553 -13.23 10.44 10.59
CA TRP A 553 -13.87 10.43 11.91
C TRP A 553 -15.34 10.06 11.79
N THR A 554 -15.75 8.95 12.38
CA THR A 554 -17.16 8.56 12.42
C THR A 554 -17.81 9.11 13.68
N LEU A 555 -18.75 10.04 13.51
CA LEU A 555 -19.62 10.51 14.58
C LEU A 555 -20.91 9.68 14.57
N GLY A 556 -20.94 8.62 15.38
CA GLY A 556 -22.09 7.70 15.46
C GLY A 556 -23.21 8.23 16.37
N LYS A 557 -24.36 7.53 16.39
CA LYS A 557 -25.51 7.83 17.29
C LYS A 557 -25.16 7.81 18.78
N SER A 558 -24.06 7.18 19.15
CA SER A 558 -23.57 7.08 20.52
C SER A 558 -22.76 8.29 20.98
N ASN A 559 -22.75 9.41 20.24
CA ASN A 559 -21.93 10.61 20.50
C ASN A 559 -20.43 10.30 20.70
N ARG A 560 -19.95 9.21 20.10
CA ARG A 560 -18.53 8.84 20.12
C ARG A 560 -17.89 9.34 18.84
N LEU A 561 -16.70 9.91 18.96
CA LEU A 561 -15.88 10.31 17.83
C LEU A 561 -14.87 9.18 17.55
N TYR A 562 -15.24 8.26 16.67
CA TYR A 562 -14.42 7.10 16.34
C TYR A 562 -13.44 7.40 15.21
N GLN A 563 -12.17 7.09 15.40
CA GLN A 563 -11.13 7.24 14.39
C GLN A 563 -10.88 5.89 13.69
N VAL A 564 -11.10 5.83 12.38
CA VAL A 564 -11.10 4.59 11.59
C VAL A 564 -9.72 3.95 11.40
N SER A 565 -8.65 4.71 11.15
CA SER A 565 -7.29 4.16 10.98
C SER A 565 -6.64 3.75 12.31
N VAL A 566 -6.97 4.41 13.42
CA VAL A 566 -6.47 4.07 14.76
C VAL A 566 -7.31 2.98 15.41
N GLY A 567 -8.60 2.88 15.08
CA GLY A 567 -9.51 1.92 15.70
C GLY A 567 -9.94 2.31 17.11
N GLN A 568 -9.76 3.58 17.49
CA GLN A 568 -10.00 4.10 18.85
C GLN A 568 -10.91 5.33 18.82
N CYS A 569 -11.42 5.72 19.98
CA CYS A 569 -12.30 6.86 20.14
C CYS A 569 -11.55 8.04 20.77
N LEU A 570 -11.86 9.26 20.34
CA LEU A 570 -11.32 10.47 20.97
C LEU A 570 -11.80 10.55 22.43
N ALA A 571 -10.87 10.74 23.36
CA ALA A 571 -11.15 10.79 24.78
C ALA A 571 -10.41 11.95 25.46
N VAL A 572 -11.02 12.48 26.52
CA VAL A 572 -10.35 13.42 27.43
C VAL A 572 -9.47 12.64 28.39
N VAL A 573 -8.17 12.96 28.44
CA VAL A 573 -7.18 12.28 29.31
C VAL A 573 -6.95 13.07 30.59
N ASP A 574 -6.82 14.38 30.47
CA ASP A 574 -6.57 15.27 31.62
C ASP A 574 -7.51 16.47 31.54
N PRO A 575 -8.72 16.39 32.13
CA PRO A 575 -9.70 17.47 32.09
C PRO A 575 -9.35 18.65 33.02
N ILE A 576 -8.51 18.41 34.03
CA ILE A 576 -8.21 19.34 35.13
C ILE A 576 -7.03 20.24 34.76
N SER A 577 -6.06 19.75 33.97
CA SER A 577 -4.96 20.57 33.48
C SER A 577 -5.47 21.86 32.83
N PRO A 578 -4.78 23.00 33.05
CA PRO A 578 -5.14 24.27 32.43
C PRO A 578 -5.24 24.14 30.91
N LYS A 579 -4.46 23.26 30.29
CA LYS A 579 -4.50 23.02 28.84
C LYS A 579 -5.59 22.05 28.41
N GLY A 580 -5.98 21.09 29.25
CA GLY A 580 -6.98 20.07 28.92
C GLY A 580 -6.54 19.18 27.76
N TYR A 581 -6.00 18.00 28.02
CA TYR A 581 -5.42 17.14 26.97
C TYR A 581 -6.43 16.11 26.44
N VAL A 582 -6.34 15.84 25.14
CA VAL A 582 -7.08 14.79 24.45
C VAL A 582 -6.13 13.77 23.83
N ALA A 583 -6.57 12.52 23.79
CA ALA A 583 -5.90 11.43 23.08
C ALA A 583 -6.95 10.45 22.54
N THR A 584 -6.52 9.45 21.79
CA THR A 584 -7.39 8.31 21.46
C THR A 584 -7.28 7.22 22.52
N ALA A 585 -8.39 6.55 22.81
CA ALA A 585 -8.46 5.42 23.73
C ALA A 585 -9.43 4.36 23.22
N ILE A 586 -9.30 3.12 23.73
CA ILE A 586 -10.21 2.01 23.42
C ILE A 586 -11.66 2.47 23.63
N CYS A 587 -12.49 2.28 22.61
CA CYS A 587 -13.87 2.74 22.61
C CYS A 587 -14.69 1.98 23.67
N ASN A 588 -14.95 2.61 24.81
CA ASN A 588 -15.70 2.01 25.93
C ASN A 588 -17.00 2.77 26.24
N GLY A 589 -17.24 3.90 25.57
CA GLY A 589 -18.44 4.71 25.78
C GLY A 589 -18.44 5.50 27.09
N SER A 590 -17.29 5.64 27.75
CA SER A 590 -17.14 6.48 28.93
C SER A 590 -17.59 7.92 28.65
N GLN A 591 -17.93 8.65 29.72
CA GLN A 591 -18.29 10.06 29.62
C GLN A 591 -17.17 10.91 28.98
N SER A 592 -15.90 10.53 29.18
CA SER A 592 -14.75 11.20 28.55
C SER A 592 -14.71 11.06 27.02
N GLN A 593 -15.44 10.09 26.45
CA GLN A 593 -15.54 9.84 25.01
C GLN A 593 -16.82 10.41 24.38
N GLN A 594 -17.65 11.12 25.14
CA GLN A 594 -18.90 11.69 24.65
C GLN A 594 -18.67 13.10 24.10
N TRP A 595 -18.89 13.25 22.80
CA TRP A 595 -18.68 14.48 22.05
C TRP A 595 -19.94 14.87 21.29
N GLN A 596 -20.26 16.17 21.33
CA GLN A 596 -21.37 16.75 20.59
C GLN A 596 -20.86 17.89 19.72
N LEU A 597 -21.25 17.87 18.44
CA LEU A 597 -21.02 18.99 17.54
C LEU A 597 -22.21 19.96 17.69
N GLU A 598 -22.01 21.06 18.41
CA GLU A 598 -23.05 22.04 18.74
C GLU A 598 -22.98 23.24 17.78
N GLY A 599 -24.05 23.45 17.01
CA GLY A 599 -24.19 24.56 16.05
C GLY A 599 -24.45 25.91 16.69
#